data_AF-A0A328TZ12-F1
#
_entry.id   AF-A0A328TZ12-F1
#
_cell.length_a   1.000
_cell.length_b   1.000
_cell.length_c   1.000
_cell.angle_alpha   90.00
_cell.angle_beta   90.00
_cell.angle_gamma   90.00
#
_symmetry.space_group_name_H-M   'P 1'
#
loop_
_entity.id
_entity.type
_entity.pdbx_description
1 polymer ?
#
loop_
_entity_poly.entity_id
_entity_poly.type
_entity_poly.pdbx_seq_one_letter_code
_entity_poly.pdbx_strand_id
1 'polypeptide(L)'
;MMNRWHVLKRLMPLLAGMVLLLSACGRADLSTLRPQGPVAEEQFGLMKLTILIMVLVVVIVFAIAVYVIIRFRRRPGDKSIPAQVEGNHKLEIIWTVIPIILLIILGVPTVKSVFGLAKDYTKDPNAVQVKVTAHQYWWEFEYPNLGVKTAQELMIPNDAIISIEAKTADVLHSFWIPSLAGKIDTNPGGNVNVMYFEAPKTGVYLGKCAELCGPSHSLMDFKVKVVDRASFDRWVAAMKNPVALPADAEVAELLNKQCLSCHAIGGNGGPAFPNLTGIGSRESVAGILMNTDQPQYKNEGTVKDNLIKWIEDPQAVKPGTLMPKVDLTKEQIEAISDYLAGLKLEY
;
A
#
# COMPACT_ATOMS: atom_id res chain seq x y z
N MET A 1 44.32 -29.79 -8.07
CA MET A 1 43.21 -29.68 -9.04
C MET A 1 41.93 -30.06 -8.30
N MET A 2 41.14 -29.08 -7.80
CA MET A 2 39.88 -29.42 -7.13
C MET A 2 38.96 -30.10 -8.15
N ASN A 3 38.55 -31.32 -7.84
CA ASN A 3 37.71 -32.14 -8.70
C ASN A 3 36.41 -31.36 -8.99
N ARG A 4 36.16 -31.02 -10.27
CA ARG A 4 35.04 -30.15 -10.71
C ARG A 4 33.69 -30.63 -10.17
N TRP A 5 33.60 -31.92 -9.84
CA TRP A 5 32.45 -32.58 -9.25
C TRP A 5 32.10 -32.13 -7.82
N HIS A 6 33.08 -31.75 -6.99
CA HIS A 6 32.81 -31.28 -5.62
C HIS A 6 32.26 -29.86 -5.57
N VAL A 7 32.61 -29.01 -6.54
CA VAL A 7 32.10 -27.63 -6.65
C VAL A 7 30.64 -27.63 -7.09
N LEU A 8 30.29 -28.46 -8.08
CA LEU A 8 28.90 -28.67 -8.51
C LEU A 8 28.01 -29.22 -7.39
N LYS A 9 28.50 -30.21 -6.62
CA LYS A 9 27.75 -30.78 -5.48
C LYS A 9 27.49 -29.77 -4.34
N ARG A 10 28.34 -28.75 -4.16
CA ARG A 10 28.17 -27.71 -3.12
C ARG A 10 27.31 -26.54 -3.59
N LEU A 11 27.40 -26.15 -4.86
CA LEU A 11 26.64 -25.03 -5.40
C LEU A 11 25.17 -25.39 -5.70
N MET A 12 24.89 -26.63 -6.08
CA MET A 12 23.53 -27.08 -6.40
C MET A 12 22.54 -26.95 -5.23
N PRO A 13 22.84 -27.37 -3.98
CA PRO A 13 21.93 -27.15 -2.85
C PRO A 13 21.81 -25.67 -2.45
N LEU A 14 22.86 -24.86 -2.63
CA LEU A 14 22.80 -23.41 -2.42
C LEU A 14 21.89 -22.71 -3.44
N LEU A 15 22.00 -23.06 -4.72
CA LEU A 15 21.13 -22.56 -5.77
C LEU A 15 19.69 -23.05 -5.59
N ALA A 16 19.48 -24.32 -5.25
CA ALA A 16 18.16 -24.87 -4.97
C ALA A 16 17.52 -24.20 -3.73
N GLY A 17 18.29 -23.97 -2.67
CA GLY A 17 17.85 -23.23 -1.48
C GLY A 17 17.51 -21.77 -1.81
N MET A 18 18.29 -21.12 -2.67
CA MET A 18 18.01 -19.76 -3.13
C MET A 18 16.75 -19.70 -3.99
N VAL A 19 16.51 -20.68 -4.88
CA VAL A 19 15.27 -20.78 -5.66
C VAL A 19 14.06 -20.99 -4.75
N LEU A 20 14.18 -21.80 -3.70
CA LEU A 20 13.13 -22.00 -2.70
C LEU A 20 12.87 -20.75 -1.85
N LEU A 21 13.89 -19.94 -1.56
CA LEU A 21 13.72 -18.66 -0.86
C LEU A 21 13.06 -17.60 -1.76
N LEU A 22 13.29 -17.67 -3.07
CA LEU A 22 12.74 -16.74 -4.06
C LEU A 22 11.34 -17.14 -4.58
N SER A 23 10.81 -18.30 -4.18
CA SER A 23 9.49 -18.78 -4.61
C SER A 23 8.32 -18.28 -3.73
N ALA A 24 8.59 -17.43 -2.74
CA ALA A 24 7.53 -16.83 -1.92
C ALA A 24 6.61 -15.95 -2.80
N CYS A 25 5.40 -16.44 -3.10
CA CYS A 25 4.41 -15.66 -3.81
C CYS A 25 3.93 -14.50 -2.94
N GLY A 26 3.93 -13.29 -3.51
CA GLY A 26 3.29 -12.13 -2.87
C GLY A 26 1.80 -12.37 -2.64
N ARG A 27 1.22 -11.67 -1.65
CA ARG A 27 -0.23 -11.64 -1.45
C ARG A 27 -0.90 -10.83 -2.58
N ALA A 28 -2.04 -11.30 -3.08
CA ALA A 28 -2.73 -10.64 -4.20
C ALA A 28 -3.33 -9.27 -3.82
N ASP A 29 -3.66 -9.07 -2.56
CA ASP A 29 -4.25 -7.83 -2.02
C ASP A 29 -3.23 -6.73 -1.73
N LEU A 30 -1.92 -7.03 -1.75
CA LEU A 30 -0.84 -6.10 -1.37
C LEU A 30 0.36 -6.07 -2.33
N SER A 31 0.60 -7.10 -3.15
CA SER A 31 1.85 -7.19 -3.91
C SER A 31 1.80 -6.48 -5.26
N THR A 32 2.80 -5.66 -5.55
CA THR A 32 3.02 -5.05 -6.89
C THR A 32 3.31 -6.09 -7.98
N LEU A 33 3.76 -7.29 -7.60
CA LEU A 33 4.02 -8.40 -8.52
C LEU A 33 2.76 -9.24 -8.80
N ARG A 34 1.63 -8.88 -8.18
CA ARG A 34 0.31 -9.51 -8.40
C ARG A 34 -0.76 -8.43 -8.61
N PRO A 35 -0.64 -7.64 -9.69
CA PRO A 35 -1.59 -6.57 -10.00
C PRO A 35 -3.04 -7.07 -10.02
N GLN A 36 -3.94 -6.26 -9.48
CA GLN A 36 -5.39 -6.49 -9.43
C GLN A 36 -6.20 -5.35 -10.04
N GLY A 37 -5.54 -4.30 -10.55
CA GLY A 37 -6.15 -3.18 -11.26
C GLY A 37 -5.44 -2.88 -12.59
N PRO A 38 -6.10 -2.20 -13.56
CA PRO A 38 -5.53 -1.89 -14.86
C PRO A 38 -4.23 -1.07 -14.80
N VAL A 39 -4.15 -0.09 -13.89
CA VAL A 39 -2.94 0.73 -13.68
C VAL A 39 -1.76 -0.14 -13.23
N ALA A 40 -1.95 -0.98 -12.21
CA ALA A 40 -0.90 -1.89 -11.74
C ALA A 40 -0.52 -2.93 -12.81
N GLU A 41 -1.45 -3.41 -13.64
CA GLU A 41 -1.14 -4.36 -14.73
C GLU A 41 -0.25 -3.71 -15.80
N GLU A 42 -0.52 -2.45 -16.17
CA GLU A 42 0.32 -1.70 -17.09
C GLU A 42 1.74 -1.50 -16.53
N GLN A 43 1.84 -1.09 -15.26
CA GLN A 43 3.12 -0.95 -14.55
C GLN A 43 3.88 -2.27 -14.46
N PHE A 44 3.19 -3.37 -14.17
CA PHE A 44 3.79 -4.71 -14.14
C PHE A 44 4.27 -5.15 -15.52
N GLY A 45 3.56 -4.78 -16.60
CA GLY A 45 4.00 -4.97 -17.99
C GLY A 45 5.35 -4.31 -18.26
N LEU A 46 5.52 -3.04 -17.90
CA LEU A 46 6.79 -2.31 -18.02
C LEU A 46 7.90 -2.93 -17.17
N MET A 47 7.57 -3.38 -15.97
CA MET A 47 8.50 -4.07 -15.09
C MET A 47 9.01 -5.37 -15.73
N LYS A 48 8.11 -6.19 -16.30
CA LYS A 48 8.49 -7.42 -17.01
C LYS A 48 9.41 -7.14 -18.21
N LEU A 49 9.11 -6.11 -19.00
CA LEU A 49 9.97 -5.68 -20.12
C LEU A 49 11.37 -5.32 -19.63
N THR A 50 11.45 -4.52 -18.56
CA THR A 50 12.71 -4.05 -17.99
C THR A 50 13.54 -5.22 -17.44
N ILE A 51 12.91 -6.11 -16.66
CA ILE A 51 13.55 -7.30 -16.10
C ILE A 51 14.05 -8.22 -17.22
N LEU A 52 13.27 -8.43 -18.29
CA LEU A 52 13.68 -9.26 -19.42
C LEU A 52 14.97 -8.73 -20.08
N ILE A 53 15.02 -7.42 -20.38
CA ILE A 53 16.20 -6.78 -20.99
C ILE A 53 17.39 -6.88 -20.04
N MET A 54 17.19 -6.61 -18.75
CA MET A 54 18.24 -6.68 -17.73
C MET A 54 18.82 -8.09 -17.61
N VAL A 55 17.96 -9.11 -17.51
CA VAL A 55 18.38 -10.51 -17.43
C VAL A 55 19.16 -10.92 -18.68
N LEU A 56 18.70 -10.53 -19.88
CA LEU A 56 19.39 -10.80 -21.13
C LEU A 56 20.82 -10.22 -21.13
N VAL A 57 20.96 -8.93 -20.79
CA VAL A 57 22.26 -8.25 -20.75
C VAL A 57 23.18 -8.89 -19.70
N VAL A 58 22.66 -9.16 -18.51
CA VAL A 58 23.41 -9.84 -17.44
C VAL A 58 23.90 -11.21 -17.91
N VAL A 59 23.04 -12.04 -18.49
CA VAL A 59 23.44 -13.38 -18.98
C VAL A 59 24.55 -13.27 -20.03
N ILE A 60 24.45 -12.35 -21.00
CA ILE A 60 25.46 -12.18 -22.05
C ILE A 60 26.79 -11.71 -21.45
N VAL A 61 26.78 -10.67 -20.60
CA VAL A 61 27.99 -10.11 -19.99
C VAL A 61 28.68 -11.14 -19.11
N PHE A 62 27.93 -11.83 -18.26
CA PHE A 62 28.48 -12.86 -17.39
C PHE A 62 28.96 -14.09 -18.18
N ALA A 63 28.29 -14.49 -19.26
CA ALA A 63 28.76 -15.57 -20.12
C ALA A 63 30.11 -15.23 -20.78
N ILE A 64 30.28 -14.02 -21.29
CA ILE A 64 31.55 -13.54 -21.86
C ILE A 64 32.61 -13.49 -20.77
N ALA A 65 32.30 -12.92 -19.60
CA ALA A 65 33.26 -12.84 -18.49
C ALA A 65 33.72 -14.22 -18.03
N VAL A 66 32.79 -15.17 -17.84
CA VAL A 66 33.11 -16.56 -17.48
C VAL A 66 33.94 -17.23 -18.57
N TYR A 67 33.57 -17.04 -19.85
CA TYR A 67 34.35 -17.56 -20.97
C TYR A 67 35.79 -17.01 -20.95
N VAL A 68 35.97 -15.71 -20.78
CA VAL A 68 37.29 -15.06 -20.74
C VAL A 68 38.12 -15.59 -19.56
N ILE A 69 37.53 -15.65 -18.37
CA ILE A 69 38.19 -16.17 -17.16
C ILE A 69 38.63 -17.62 -17.35
N ILE A 70 37.82 -18.47 -18.00
CA ILE A 70 38.17 -19.87 -18.21
C ILE A 70 39.21 -20.03 -19.34
N ARG A 71 39.01 -19.34 -20.46
CA ARG A 71 39.78 -19.52 -21.70
C ARG A 71 41.17 -18.90 -21.63
N PHE A 72 41.29 -17.73 -21.00
CA PHE A 72 42.52 -16.93 -20.92
C PHE A 72 43.20 -16.98 -19.55
N ARG A 73 42.81 -17.93 -18.69
CA ARG A 73 43.49 -18.15 -17.41
C ARG A 73 44.95 -18.54 -17.64
N ARG A 74 45.89 -17.73 -17.13
CA ARG A 74 47.32 -18.05 -17.14
C ARG A 74 47.61 -19.34 -16.39
N ARG A 75 48.34 -20.27 -17.02
CA ARG A 75 48.72 -21.55 -16.40
C ARG A 75 50.03 -21.39 -15.63
N PRO A 76 50.25 -22.20 -14.57
CA PRO A 76 51.54 -22.23 -13.88
C PRO A 76 52.68 -22.52 -14.87
N GLY A 77 53.71 -21.66 -14.88
CA GLY A 77 54.89 -21.80 -15.75
C GLY A 77 54.80 -21.06 -17.10
N ASP A 78 53.64 -20.54 -17.49
CA ASP A 78 53.50 -19.76 -18.74
C ASP A 78 54.12 -18.36 -18.58
N LYS A 79 55.19 -18.08 -19.34
CA LYS A 79 55.89 -16.78 -19.39
C LYS A 79 55.63 -16.01 -20.70
N SER A 80 54.77 -16.51 -21.58
CA SER A 80 54.48 -15.85 -22.86
C SER A 80 53.76 -14.51 -22.65
N ILE A 81 54.02 -13.57 -23.54
CA ILE A 81 53.31 -12.29 -23.62
C ILE A 81 52.11 -12.49 -24.55
N PRO A 82 50.87 -12.14 -24.15
CA PRO A 82 49.70 -12.28 -25.01
C PRO A 82 49.79 -11.33 -26.21
N ALA A 83 49.01 -11.59 -27.27
CA ALA A 83 48.90 -10.68 -28.40
C ALA A 83 48.50 -9.28 -27.93
N GLN A 84 49.28 -8.26 -28.30
CA GLN A 84 49.02 -6.88 -27.96
C GLN A 84 48.00 -6.31 -28.94
N VAL A 85 46.72 -6.36 -28.57
CA VAL A 85 45.61 -5.82 -29.36
C VAL A 85 45.08 -4.58 -28.66
N GLU A 86 45.16 -3.43 -29.32
CA GLU A 86 44.79 -2.14 -28.71
C GLU A 86 43.28 -1.85 -28.73
N GLY A 87 42.53 -2.47 -29.66
CA GLY A 87 41.09 -2.27 -29.74
C GLY A 87 40.46 -2.87 -30.99
N ASN A 88 39.17 -2.61 -31.15
CA ASN A 88 38.42 -2.99 -32.34
C ASN A 88 37.26 -2.03 -32.54
N HIS A 89 37.43 -1.09 -33.47
CA HIS A 89 36.44 -0.06 -33.75
C HIS A 89 35.06 -0.61 -34.14
N LYS A 90 34.99 -1.79 -34.76
CA LYS A 90 33.71 -2.44 -35.07
C LYS A 90 33.00 -2.91 -33.80
N LEU A 91 33.73 -3.50 -32.85
CA LEU A 91 33.17 -3.90 -31.55
C LEU A 91 32.74 -2.68 -30.74
N GLU A 92 33.52 -1.60 -30.83
CA GLU A 92 33.19 -0.33 -30.19
C GLU A 92 31.85 0.23 -30.65
N ILE A 93 31.64 0.28 -31.97
CA ILE A 93 30.35 0.73 -32.52
C ILE A 93 29.21 -0.18 -32.05
N ILE A 94 29.40 -1.51 -32.10
CA ILE A 94 28.36 -2.48 -31.74
C ILE A 94 27.93 -2.33 -30.28
N TRP A 95 28.88 -2.28 -29.34
CA TRP A 95 28.54 -2.18 -27.91
C TRP A 95 28.02 -0.80 -27.51
N THR A 96 28.12 0.21 -28.37
CA THR A 96 27.55 1.54 -28.13
C THR A 96 26.14 1.64 -28.71
N VAL A 97 25.95 1.12 -29.93
CA VAL A 97 24.64 1.14 -30.61
C VAL A 97 23.62 0.24 -29.92
N ILE A 98 24.03 -0.95 -29.45
CA ILE A 98 23.12 -1.90 -28.80
C ILE A 98 22.46 -1.27 -27.54
N PRO A 99 23.18 -0.71 -26.56
CA PRO A 99 22.56 -0.03 -25.42
C PRO A 99 21.64 1.11 -25.81
N ILE A 100 21.98 1.92 -26.82
CA ILE A 100 21.11 3.00 -27.30
C ILE A 100 19.76 2.44 -27.79
N ILE A 101 19.80 1.37 -28.60
CA ILE A 101 18.58 0.71 -29.08
C ILE A 101 17.76 0.14 -27.92
N LEU A 102 18.41 -0.53 -26.96
CA LEU A 102 17.73 -1.07 -25.77
C LEU A 102 17.06 0.04 -24.94
N LEU A 103 17.72 1.19 -24.79
CA LEU A 103 17.15 2.35 -24.10
C LEU A 103 15.96 2.94 -24.86
N ILE A 104 15.97 2.96 -26.19
CA ILE A 104 14.82 3.42 -26.99
C ILE A 104 13.63 2.46 -26.80
N ILE A 105 13.88 1.15 -26.85
CA ILE A 105 12.85 0.11 -26.63
C ILE A 105 12.20 0.25 -25.25
N LEU A 106 12.98 0.61 -24.22
CA LEU A 106 12.46 0.86 -22.87
C LEU A 106 11.80 2.23 -22.72
N GLY A 107 12.42 3.27 -23.29
CA GLY A 107 12.05 4.67 -23.07
C GLY A 107 10.72 5.04 -23.69
N VAL A 108 10.46 4.62 -24.94
CA VAL A 108 9.22 4.94 -25.65
C VAL A 108 7.96 4.46 -24.91
N PRO A 109 7.82 3.18 -24.53
CA PRO A 109 6.64 2.72 -23.79
C PRO A 109 6.58 3.35 -22.40
N THR A 110 7.72 3.55 -21.72
CA THR A 110 7.76 4.20 -20.41
C THR A 110 7.16 5.61 -20.48
N VAL A 111 7.60 6.44 -21.43
CA VAL A 111 7.08 7.80 -21.61
C VAL A 111 5.58 7.79 -21.93
N LYS A 112 5.13 6.87 -22.80
CA LYS A 112 3.72 6.72 -23.14
C LYS A 112 2.86 6.40 -21.89
N SER A 113 3.31 5.46 -21.07
CA SER A 113 2.60 5.08 -19.84
C SER A 113 2.63 6.19 -18.79
N VAL A 114 3.74 6.91 -18.63
CA VAL A 114 3.83 8.06 -17.70
C VAL A 114 2.76 9.10 -18.03
N PHE A 115 2.63 9.50 -19.30
CA PHE A 115 1.60 10.46 -19.70
C PHE A 115 0.19 9.88 -19.67
N GLY A 116 0.02 8.58 -19.96
CA GLY A 116 -1.26 7.89 -19.86
C GLY A 116 -1.81 7.86 -18.43
N LEU A 117 -0.94 7.55 -17.46
CA LEU A 117 -1.27 7.45 -16.04
C LEU A 117 -1.33 8.80 -15.33
N ALA A 118 -0.82 9.88 -15.94
CA ALA A 118 -0.93 11.25 -15.44
C ALA A 118 -2.26 11.93 -15.83
N LYS A 119 -3.21 11.21 -16.45
CA LYS A 119 -4.53 11.75 -16.76
C LYS A 119 -5.27 12.18 -15.50
N ASP A 120 -5.89 13.35 -15.58
CA ASP A 120 -6.63 13.96 -14.49
C ASP A 120 -8.14 13.70 -14.67
N TYR A 121 -8.74 13.01 -13.69
CA TYR A 121 -10.16 12.70 -13.63
C TYR A 121 -10.91 13.53 -12.57
N THR A 122 -10.30 14.54 -11.94
CA THR A 122 -10.93 15.35 -10.88
C THR A 122 -12.17 16.12 -11.34
N LYS A 123 -12.30 16.35 -12.65
CA LYS A 123 -13.45 17.02 -13.29
C LYS A 123 -14.39 16.07 -14.02
N ASP A 124 -14.14 14.76 -13.98
CA ASP A 124 -14.99 13.77 -14.65
C ASP A 124 -16.24 13.50 -13.80
N PRO A 125 -17.46 13.74 -14.33
CA PRO A 125 -18.69 13.48 -13.60
C PRO A 125 -19.00 11.99 -13.41
N ASN A 126 -18.38 11.10 -14.19
CA ASN A 126 -18.57 9.66 -14.09
C ASN A 126 -17.59 8.98 -13.11
N ALA A 127 -16.54 9.69 -12.70
CA ALA A 127 -15.58 9.20 -11.72
C ALA A 127 -16.08 9.39 -10.29
N VAL A 128 -15.77 8.44 -9.41
CA VAL A 128 -15.98 8.60 -7.97
C VAL A 128 -14.87 9.49 -7.44
N GLN A 129 -15.22 10.72 -7.08
CA GLN A 129 -14.29 11.71 -6.54
C GLN A 129 -14.04 11.46 -5.06
N VAL A 130 -12.77 11.30 -4.68
CA VAL A 130 -12.35 11.11 -3.30
C VAL A 130 -11.20 12.04 -2.98
N LYS A 131 -11.36 12.84 -1.93
CA LYS A 131 -10.27 13.60 -1.32
C LYS A 131 -9.66 12.76 -0.21
N VAL A 132 -8.36 12.53 -0.31
CA VAL A 132 -7.55 11.80 0.66
C VAL A 132 -6.75 12.82 1.46
N THR A 133 -6.97 12.87 2.78
CA THR A 133 -6.15 13.67 3.69
C THR A 133 -5.33 12.74 4.58
N ALA A 134 -4.01 12.88 4.54
CA ALA A 134 -3.10 12.18 5.43
C ALA A 134 -2.91 12.95 6.75
N HIS A 135 -2.86 12.20 7.86
CA HIS A 135 -2.60 12.70 9.20
C HIS A 135 -1.60 11.78 9.91
N GLN A 136 -0.84 12.26 10.89
CA GLN A 136 -0.07 11.42 11.80
C GLN A 136 -1.01 10.71 12.80
N TYR A 137 -1.26 9.40 12.73
CA TYR A 137 -0.88 8.40 11.72
C TYR A 137 -2.13 7.66 11.22
N TRP A 138 -2.97 8.34 10.45
CA TRP A 138 -4.24 7.84 9.94
C TRP A 138 -4.65 8.54 8.64
N TRP A 139 -5.62 7.97 7.94
CA TRP A 139 -6.11 8.41 6.63
C TRP A 139 -7.57 8.83 6.70
N GLU A 140 -7.87 10.03 6.22
CA GLU A 140 -9.22 10.54 6.01
C GLU A 140 -9.64 10.39 4.54
N PHE A 141 -10.87 9.95 4.32
CA PHE A 141 -11.46 9.83 3.00
C PHE A 141 -12.76 10.63 2.94
N GLU A 142 -12.80 11.65 2.08
CA GLU A 142 -13.97 12.50 1.86
C GLU A 142 -14.49 12.32 0.43
N TYR A 143 -15.80 12.09 0.30
CA TYR A 143 -16.52 11.96 -0.97
C TYR A 143 -17.35 13.23 -1.14
N PRO A 144 -16.79 14.33 -1.70
CA PRO A 144 -17.42 15.65 -1.67
C PRO A 144 -18.80 15.66 -2.32
N ASN A 145 -18.95 15.00 -3.47
CA ASN A 145 -20.22 14.93 -4.20
C ASN A 145 -21.29 14.12 -3.46
N LEU A 146 -20.85 13.24 -2.56
CA LEU A 146 -21.74 12.38 -1.78
C LEU A 146 -21.98 12.95 -0.38
N GLY A 147 -21.22 13.95 0.08
CA GLY A 147 -21.32 14.46 1.46
C GLY A 147 -20.98 13.41 2.51
N VAL A 148 -20.10 12.46 2.19
CA VAL A 148 -19.66 11.39 3.10
C VAL A 148 -18.20 11.61 3.46
N LYS A 149 -17.87 11.40 4.74
CA LYS A 149 -16.50 11.39 5.23
C LYS A 149 -16.28 10.18 6.13
N THR A 150 -15.23 9.42 5.88
CA THR A 150 -14.84 8.24 6.65
C THR A 150 -13.34 8.28 6.94
N ALA A 151 -12.84 7.31 7.70
CA ALA A 151 -11.44 7.21 8.06
C ALA A 151 -10.97 5.75 8.02
N GLN A 152 -9.69 5.54 7.70
CA GLN A 152 -8.99 4.25 7.64
C GLN A 152 -9.51 3.22 6.62
N GLU A 153 -10.72 3.40 6.09
CA GLU A 153 -11.30 2.55 5.05
C GLU A 153 -11.86 3.38 3.90
N LEU A 154 -11.27 3.19 2.72
CA LEU A 154 -11.73 3.73 1.45
C LEU A 154 -12.72 2.73 0.83
N MET A 155 -13.98 3.09 0.73
CA MET A 155 -15.03 2.28 0.14
C MET A 155 -15.23 2.70 -1.31
N ILE A 156 -15.15 1.78 -2.26
CA ILE A 156 -15.28 2.09 -3.69
C ILE A 156 -16.11 1.04 -4.43
N PRO A 157 -16.82 1.42 -5.50
CA PRO A 157 -17.48 0.47 -6.39
C PRO A 157 -16.47 -0.14 -7.37
N ASN A 158 -16.73 -1.38 -7.81
CA ASN A 158 -15.86 -2.12 -8.71
C ASN A 158 -15.98 -1.74 -10.19
N ASP A 159 -16.95 -0.88 -10.54
CA ASP A 159 -17.33 -0.51 -11.90
C ASP A 159 -17.15 0.99 -12.19
N ALA A 160 -16.18 1.65 -11.53
CA ALA A 160 -15.84 3.03 -11.84
C ALA A 160 -14.35 3.36 -11.68
N ILE A 161 -13.98 4.46 -12.35
CA ILE A 161 -12.74 5.19 -12.10
C ILE A 161 -12.84 5.89 -10.74
N ILE A 162 -11.83 5.67 -9.91
CA ILE A 162 -11.67 6.35 -8.63
C ILE A 162 -10.66 7.47 -8.83
N SER A 163 -11.13 8.70 -8.73
CA SER A 163 -10.33 9.91 -8.87
C SER A 163 -9.93 10.40 -7.47
N ILE A 164 -8.62 10.53 -7.25
CA ILE A 164 -8.04 10.88 -5.96
C ILE A 164 -7.44 12.28 -6.03
N GLU A 165 -7.83 13.15 -5.11
CA GLU A 165 -7.07 14.33 -4.71
C GLU A 165 -6.39 14.05 -3.37
N ALA A 166 -5.06 14.01 -3.35
CA ALA A 166 -4.28 13.64 -2.18
C ALA A 166 -3.57 14.86 -1.58
N LYS A 167 -3.77 15.10 -0.29
CA LYS A 167 -3.13 16.17 0.50
C LYS A 167 -2.78 15.69 1.90
N THR A 168 -2.00 16.48 2.62
CA THR A 168 -1.64 16.21 4.03
C THR A 168 -2.12 17.34 4.95
N ALA A 169 -2.45 16.98 6.19
CA ALA A 169 -2.74 17.92 7.26
C ALA A 169 -1.49 18.29 8.09
N ASP A 170 -0.38 17.57 7.93
CA ASP A 170 0.82 17.73 8.75
C ASP A 170 2.14 17.58 7.96
N VAL A 171 2.74 16.40 7.96
CA VAL A 171 4.03 16.08 7.34
C VAL A 171 3.84 15.40 5.98
N LEU A 172 4.94 15.08 5.30
CA LEU A 172 4.90 14.33 4.06
C LEU A 172 4.46 12.87 4.35
N HIS A 173 3.51 12.37 3.55
CA HIS A 173 3.11 10.97 3.52
C HIS A 173 3.04 10.50 2.06
N SER A 174 2.77 9.21 1.84
CA SER A 174 2.54 8.70 0.48
C SER A 174 1.42 7.68 0.46
N PHE A 175 0.35 8.00 -0.26
CA PHE A 175 -0.84 7.16 -0.39
C PHE A 175 -0.55 6.05 -1.41
N TRP A 176 -0.61 4.80 -0.97
CA TRP A 176 -0.27 3.68 -1.83
C TRP A 176 -1.16 2.46 -1.63
N ILE A 177 -1.68 1.92 -2.73
CA ILE A 177 -2.40 0.65 -2.78
C ILE A 177 -1.67 -0.25 -3.79
N PRO A 178 -0.64 -1.01 -3.36
CA PRO A 178 0.36 -1.52 -4.30
C PRO A 178 -0.16 -2.54 -5.32
N SER A 179 -1.25 -3.24 -4.98
CA SER A 179 -1.92 -4.18 -5.85
C SER A 179 -2.80 -3.50 -6.92
N LEU A 180 -3.18 -2.23 -6.74
CA LEU A 180 -4.09 -1.50 -7.64
C LEU A 180 -3.39 -0.43 -8.48
N ALA A 181 -2.45 0.31 -7.89
CA ALA A 181 -1.77 1.42 -8.57
C ALA A 181 -0.42 1.79 -7.93
N GLY A 182 0.26 2.77 -8.57
CA GLY A 182 1.44 3.42 -8.00
C GLY A 182 1.09 4.28 -6.77
N LYS A 183 2.12 4.76 -6.08
CA LYS A 183 1.96 5.67 -4.93
C LYS A 183 1.87 7.13 -5.40
N ILE A 184 1.17 7.97 -4.63
CA ILE A 184 1.23 9.43 -4.78
C ILE A 184 1.52 10.08 -3.43
N ASP A 185 2.43 11.05 -3.42
CA ASP A 185 2.85 11.71 -2.19
C ASP A 185 1.84 12.78 -1.78
N THR A 186 1.66 12.99 -0.48
CA THR A 186 0.86 14.08 0.07
C THR A 186 1.80 15.10 0.68
N ASN A 187 2.02 16.22 -0.02
CA ASN A 187 3.07 17.18 0.30
C ASN A 187 2.54 18.34 1.17
N PRO A 188 3.27 18.75 2.23
CA PRO A 188 2.94 19.96 2.99
C PRO A 188 2.95 21.22 2.12
N GLY A 189 2.43 22.33 2.67
CA GLY A 189 2.42 23.63 1.98
C GLY A 189 1.22 23.85 1.03
N GLY A 190 0.17 23.04 1.15
CA GLY A 190 -1.08 23.22 0.40
C GLY A 190 -1.11 22.56 -0.99
N ASN A 191 -0.10 21.76 -1.31
CA ASN A 191 -0.06 21.00 -2.55
C ASN A 191 -1.14 19.91 -2.56
N VAL A 192 -1.85 19.80 -3.69
CA VAL A 192 -2.81 18.72 -3.95
C VAL A 192 -2.30 17.94 -5.14
N ASN A 193 -1.93 16.69 -4.92
CA ASN A 193 -1.55 15.78 -5.99
C ASN A 193 -2.77 14.97 -6.42
N VAL A 194 -2.82 14.62 -7.70
CA VAL A 194 -3.93 13.85 -8.26
C VAL A 194 -3.44 12.50 -8.78
N MET A 195 -4.27 11.49 -8.62
CA MET A 195 -4.07 10.18 -9.26
C MET A 195 -5.43 9.54 -9.54
N TYR A 196 -5.43 8.47 -10.30
CA TYR A 196 -6.62 7.64 -10.47
C TYR A 196 -6.27 6.16 -10.45
N PHE A 197 -7.27 5.34 -10.18
CA PHE A 197 -7.18 3.89 -10.35
C PHE A 197 -8.56 3.28 -10.52
N GLU A 198 -8.58 2.00 -10.89
CA GLU A 198 -9.79 1.19 -11.00
C GLU A 198 -9.54 -0.14 -10.27
N ALA A 199 -10.61 -0.72 -9.72
CA ALA A 199 -10.55 -2.00 -9.02
C ALA A 199 -11.69 -2.93 -9.48
N PRO A 200 -11.53 -3.68 -10.58
CA PRO A 200 -12.62 -4.47 -11.17
C PRO A 200 -13.10 -5.63 -10.29
N LYS A 201 -12.25 -6.12 -9.38
CA LYS A 201 -12.55 -7.27 -8.53
C LYS A 201 -12.94 -6.79 -7.14
N THR A 202 -14.07 -7.29 -6.65
CA THR A 202 -14.53 -7.03 -5.28
C THR A 202 -13.60 -7.70 -4.27
N GLY A 203 -13.46 -7.09 -3.09
CA GLY A 203 -12.62 -7.59 -2.00
C GLY A 203 -12.00 -6.47 -1.19
N VAL A 204 -11.11 -6.84 -0.28
CA VAL A 204 -10.35 -5.91 0.55
C VAL A 204 -8.91 -5.86 0.06
N TYR A 205 -8.41 -4.66 -0.18
CA TYR A 205 -7.04 -4.38 -0.58
C TYR A 205 -6.32 -3.60 0.51
N LEU A 206 -5.02 -3.86 0.65
CA LEU A 206 -4.22 -3.25 1.71
C LEU A 206 -3.54 -1.98 1.20
N GLY A 207 -3.81 -0.88 1.90
CA GLY A 207 -3.18 0.42 1.69
C GLY A 207 -2.08 0.68 2.70
N LYS A 208 -1.02 1.38 2.27
CA LYS A 208 0.15 1.71 3.07
C LYS A 208 0.49 3.20 2.96
N CYS A 209 1.05 3.74 4.04
CA CYS A 209 1.90 4.93 3.93
C CYS A 209 3.28 4.52 3.41
N ALA A 210 3.73 5.14 2.33
CA ALA A 210 5.00 4.84 1.67
C ALA A 210 6.05 5.96 1.79
N GLU A 211 5.88 6.87 2.75
CA GLU A 211 6.86 7.90 3.11
C GLU A 211 7.05 7.96 4.62
N LEU A 212 8.30 8.03 5.08
CA LEU A 212 8.62 8.10 6.50
C LEU A 212 8.02 9.35 7.15
N CYS A 213 6.94 9.17 7.93
CA CYS A 213 6.18 10.26 8.55
C CYS A 213 6.33 10.35 10.07
N GLY A 214 7.20 9.54 10.69
CA GLY A 214 7.54 9.55 12.12
C GLY A 214 7.35 8.20 12.83
N PRO A 215 7.31 8.16 14.18
CA PRO A 215 7.37 6.91 14.96
C PRO A 215 6.38 5.80 14.59
N SER A 216 5.17 6.14 14.15
CA SER A 216 4.14 5.16 13.75
C SER A 216 4.00 5.02 12.22
N HIS A 217 5.00 5.41 11.45
CA HIS A 217 4.99 5.28 9.98
C HIS A 217 4.63 3.86 9.51
N SER A 218 5.29 2.84 10.08
CA SER A 218 5.04 1.43 9.72
C SER A 218 3.65 0.90 10.12
N LEU A 219 2.90 1.68 10.91
CA LEU A 219 1.57 1.37 11.43
C LEU A 219 0.48 2.23 10.77
N MET A 220 0.83 3.00 9.73
CA MET A 220 -0.08 3.89 9.02
C MET A 220 -0.73 3.19 7.81
N ASP A 221 -1.40 2.09 8.13
CA ASP A 221 -2.14 1.26 7.18
C ASP A 221 -3.57 1.78 6.99
N PHE A 222 -4.16 1.51 5.83
CA PHE A 222 -5.58 1.69 5.54
C PHE A 222 -6.10 0.53 4.69
N LYS A 223 -7.41 0.42 4.52
CA LYS A 223 -8.03 -0.61 3.67
C LYS A 223 -8.79 0.05 2.54
N VAL A 224 -8.81 -0.62 1.40
CA VAL A 224 -9.71 -0.29 0.30
C VAL A 224 -10.70 -1.43 0.16
N LYS A 225 -11.97 -1.15 0.42
CA LYS A 225 -13.06 -2.10 0.31
C LYS A 225 -13.79 -1.88 -1.01
N VAL A 226 -13.64 -2.85 -1.89
CA VAL A 226 -14.19 -2.82 -3.24
C VAL A 226 -15.45 -3.68 -3.26
N VAL A 227 -16.57 -3.05 -3.57
CA VAL A 227 -17.88 -3.71 -3.60
C VAL A 227 -18.58 -3.48 -4.93
N ASP A 228 -19.69 -4.17 -5.16
CA ASP A 228 -20.57 -3.83 -6.28
C ASP A 228 -21.25 -2.47 -6.07
N ARG A 229 -21.73 -1.88 -7.16
CA ARG A 229 -22.41 -0.57 -7.17
C ARG A 229 -23.55 -0.48 -6.16
N ALA A 230 -24.40 -1.50 -6.08
CA ALA A 230 -25.58 -1.46 -5.21
C ALA A 230 -25.17 -1.44 -3.73
N SER A 231 -24.15 -2.22 -3.36
CA SER A 231 -23.58 -2.21 -2.01
C SER A 231 -22.88 -0.88 -1.69
N PHE A 232 -22.18 -0.27 -2.65
CA PHE A 232 -21.61 1.07 -2.48
C PHE A 232 -22.70 2.12 -2.21
N ASP A 233 -23.78 2.11 -2.99
CA ASP A 233 -24.88 3.06 -2.84
C ASP A 233 -25.60 2.87 -1.48
N ARG A 234 -25.80 1.63 -1.03
CA ARG A 234 -26.32 1.32 0.31
C ARG A 234 -25.39 1.82 1.41
N TRP A 235 -24.08 1.63 1.26
CA TRP A 235 -23.10 2.15 2.21
C TRP A 235 -23.14 3.68 2.30
N VAL A 236 -23.24 4.39 1.16
CA VAL A 236 -23.38 5.85 1.13
C VAL A 236 -24.64 6.29 1.86
N ALA A 237 -25.77 5.61 1.66
CA ALA A 237 -27.01 5.90 2.37
C ALA A 237 -26.88 5.64 3.87
N ALA A 238 -26.28 4.51 4.26
CA ALA A 238 -26.07 4.13 5.65
C ALA A 238 -25.17 5.11 6.40
N MET A 239 -24.12 5.63 5.76
CA MET A 239 -23.23 6.66 6.32
C MET A 239 -23.94 7.99 6.63
N LYS A 240 -25.07 8.28 5.95
CA LYS A 240 -25.86 9.50 6.14
C LYS A 240 -26.97 9.34 7.16
N ASN A 241 -27.28 8.10 7.57
CA ASN A 241 -28.34 7.87 8.53
C ASN A 241 -27.95 8.44 9.89
N PRO A 242 -28.89 9.02 10.64
CA PRO A 242 -28.66 9.43 12.02
C PRO A 242 -28.19 8.23 12.85
N VAL A 243 -27.16 8.44 13.66
CA VAL A 243 -26.64 7.43 14.60
C VAL A 243 -27.17 7.76 15.99
N ALA A 244 -27.85 6.79 16.61
CA ALA A 244 -28.34 6.91 17.98
C ALA A 244 -27.18 6.78 18.97
N LEU A 245 -27.12 7.66 19.96
CA LEU A 245 -26.20 7.55 21.09
C LEU A 245 -26.54 6.35 21.98
N PRO A 246 -25.63 5.93 22.88
CA PRO A 246 -25.90 4.83 23.82
C PRO A 246 -27.22 5.03 24.58
N ALA A 247 -27.98 3.96 24.77
CA ALA A 247 -29.24 4.01 25.53
C ALA A 247 -29.01 4.28 27.03
N ASP A 248 -27.86 3.84 27.54
CA ASP A 248 -27.40 4.18 28.88
C ASP A 248 -26.94 5.64 28.93
N ALA A 249 -27.58 6.43 29.78
CA ALA A 249 -27.32 7.86 29.89
C ALA A 249 -25.91 8.18 30.41
N GLU A 250 -25.35 7.35 31.30
CA GLU A 250 -24.00 7.54 31.82
C GLU A 250 -22.97 7.28 30.72
N VAL A 251 -23.16 6.20 29.95
CA VAL A 251 -22.29 5.88 28.80
C VAL A 251 -22.40 6.95 27.71
N ALA A 252 -23.61 7.47 27.45
CA ALA A 252 -23.82 8.55 26.49
C ALA A 252 -23.13 9.86 26.91
N GLU A 253 -23.23 10.23 28.19
CA GLU A 253 -22.55 11.40 28.74
C GLU A 253 -21.02 11.25 28.65
N LEU A 254 -20.52 10.07 28.98
CA LEU A 254 -19.10 9.75 28.91
C LEU A 254 -18.56 9.83 27.48
N LEU A 255 -19.24 9.18 26.53
CA LEU A 255 -18.91 9.24 25.11
C LEU A 255 -18.89 10.69 24.61
N ASN A 256 -19.87 11.50 25.03
CA ASN A 256 -19.96 12.90 24.65
C ASN A 256 -18.77 13.73 25.18
N LYS A 257 -18.40 13.54 26.46
CA LYS A 257 -17.30 14.28 27.09
C LYS A 257 -15.92 13.84 26.60
N GLN A 258 -15.70 12.54 26.45
CA GLN A 258 -14.37 11.96 26.24
C GLN A 258 -14.05 11.68 24.77
N CYS A 259 -15.06 11.49 23.91
CA CYS A 259 -14.85 11.05 22.53
C CYS A 259 -15.37 12.04 21.48
N LEU A 260 -16.58 12.58 21.68
CA LEU A 260 -17.25 13.38 20.64
C LEU A 260 -16.65 14.78 20.42
N SER A 261 -15.80 15.27 21.34
CA SER A 261 -15.01 16.50 21.10
C SER A 261 -14.02 16.35 19.93
N CYS A 262 -13.56 15.12 19.68
CA CYS A 262 -12.57 14.79 18.66
C CYS A 262 -13.16 14.00 17.48
N HIS A 263 -14.11 13.12 17.75
CA HIS A 263 -14.61 12.13 16.80
C HIS A 263 -16.07 12.40 16.39
N ALA A 264 -16.33 12.35 15.08
CA ALA A 264 -17.69 12.36 14.56
C ALA A 264 -18.33 10.96 14.60
N ILE A 265 -19.62 10.89 14.96
CA ILE A 265 -20.47 9.70 14.87
C ILE A 265 -21.84 10.12 14.32
N GLY A 266 -22.12 9.79 13.06
CA GLY A 266 -23.25 10.34 12.33
C GLY A 266 -23.18 11.86 12.32
N GLY A 267 -24.25 12.52 12.78
CA GLY A 267 -24.30 13.97 12.95
C GLY A 267 -23.74 14.51 14.28
N ASN A 268 -23.24 13.65 15.17
CA ASN A 268 -22.75 14.06 16.48
C ASN A 268 -21.22 14.25 16.48
N GLY A 269 -20.72 15.14 17.34
CA GLY A 269 -19.29 15.35 17.58
C GLY A 269 -18.56 16.23 16.56
N GLY A 270 -17.22 16.19 16.59
CA GLY A 270 -16.33 17.04 15.77
C GLY A 270 -15.50 16.25 14.75
N PRO A 271 -15.13 16.86 13.59
CA PRO A 271 -14.38 16.18 12.53
C PRO A 271 -12.85 16.30 12.70
N ALA A 272 -12.33 16.48 13.92
CA ALA A 272 -10.91 16.74 14.14
C ALA A 272 -10.04 15.47 13.98
N PHE A 273 -10.62 14.31 14.28
CA PHE A 273 -9.96 13.00 14.30
C PHE A 273 -10.84 11.97 13.56
N PRO A 274 -10.39 10.70 13.38
CA PRO A 274 -11.10 9.72 12.56
C PRO A 274 -12.61 9.67 12.84
N ASN A 275 -13.44 9.82 11.79
CA ASN A 275 -14.87 9.55 11.91
C ASN A 275 -15.07 8.10 12.39
N LEU A 276 -15.93 7.87 13.39
CA LEU A 276 -16.19 6.54 13.97
C LEU A 276 -17.54 5.96 13.53
N THR A 277 -18.28 6.65 12.66
CA THR A 277 -19.49 6.12 12.03
C THR A 277 -19.18 4.78 11.37
N GLY A 278 -19.94 3.75 11.75
CA GLY A 278 -19.77 2.41 11.20
C GLY A 278 -18.52 1.66 11.66
N ILE A 279 -17.82 2.10 12.71
CA ILE A 279 -16.57 1.47 13.16
C ILE A 279 -16.72 -0.02 13.48
N GLY A 280 -17.92 -0.45 13.89
CA GLY A 280 -18.29 -1.84 14.12
C GLY A 280 -18.18 -2.75 12.90
N SER A 281 -18.27 -2.19 11.68
CA SER A 281 -18.17 -2.92 10.41
C SER A 281 -16.78 -2.85 9.77
N ARG A 282 -15.81 -2.19 10.40
CA ARG A 282 -14.46 -2.03 9.84
C ARG A 282 -13.66 -3.32 9.95
N GLU A 283 -12.77 -3.53 8.99
CA GLU A 283 -11.77 -4.60 8.94
C GLU A 283 -10.73 -4.45 10.07
N SER A 284 -10.53 -3.24 10.61
CA SER A 284 -9.58 -3.03 11.70
C SER A 284 -9.84 -1.79 12.55
N VAL A 285 -9.41 -1.84 13.81
CA VAL A 285 -9.24 -0.68 14.69
C VAL A 285 -7.83 -0.12 14.55
N ALA A 286 -7.70 1.21 14.59
CA ALA A 286 -6.44 1.95 14.46
C ALA A 286 -5.64 1.67 13.16
N GLY A 287 -6.25 0.99 12.19
CA GLY A 287 -5.62 0.56 10.93
C GLY A 287 -4.80 -0.72 11.02
N ILE A 288 -4.51 -1.25 12.21
CA ILE A 288 -3.54 -2.35 12.39
C ILE A 288 -4.06 -3.50 13.27
N LEU A 289 -5.06 -3.25 14.10
CA LEU A 289 -5.71 -4.26 14.93
C LEU A 289 -6.83 -4.87 14.11
N MET A 290 -6.59 -6.03 13.50
CA MET A 290 -7.52 -6.65 12.56
C MET A 290 -8.69 -7.28 13.32
N ASN A 291 -9.89 -7.03 12.82
CA ASN A 291 -11.12 -7.52 13.43
C ASN A 291 -11.43 -8.91 12.90
N THR A 292 -11.50 -9.90 13.79
CA THR A 292 -11.82 -11.29 13.48
C THR A 292 -12.31 -12.01 14.72
N ASP A 293 -13.26 -12.93 14.54
CA ASP A 293 -13.73 -13.82 15.62
C ASP A 293 -12.77 -14.99 15.87
N GLN A 294 -11.74 -15.14 15.02
CA GLN A 294 -10.74 -16.23 15.09
C GLN A 294 -9.31 -15.67 15.07
N PRO A 295 -8.86 -15.05 16.17
CA PRO A 295 -7.53 -14.44 16.23
C PRO A 295 -6.44 -15.52 16.22
N GLN A 296 -5.45 -15.33 15.35
CA GLN A 296 -4.25 -16.16 15.21
C GLN A 296 -2.99 -15.38 15.60
N TYR A 297 -3.02 -14.05 15.44
CA TYR A 297 -1.88 -13.17 15.72
C TYR A 297 -2.17 -12.13 16.80
N LYS A 298 -1.12 -11.55 17.38
CA LYS A 298 -1.22 -10.59 18.50
C LYS A 298 -1.97 -9.29 18.17
N ASN A 299 -2.08 -8.96 16.88
CA ASN A 299 -2.79 -7.80 16.38
C ASN A 299 -4.20 -8.15 15.86
N GLU A 300 -4.76 -9.28 16.28
CA GLU A 300 -6.09 -9.74 15.90
C GLU A 300 -6.97 -9.90 17.14
N GLY A 301 -8.28 -9.68 16.97
CA GLY A 301 -9.27 -9.79 18.03
C GLY A 301 -10.65 -9.39 17.54
N THR A 302 -11.67 -9.52 18.39
CA THR A 302 -13.00 -8.99 18.06
C THR A 302 -12.94 -7.46 17.98
N VAL A 303 -13.92 -6.83 17.34
CA VAL A 303 -13.98 -5.36 17.26
C VAL A 303 -13.94 -4.73 18.65
N LYS A 304 -14.70 -5.30 19.60
CA LYS A 304 -14.74 -4.86 20.99
C LYS A 304 -13.36 -4.95 21.64
N ASP A 305 -12.70 -6.11 21.57
CA ASP A 305 -11.39 -6.31 22.22
C ASP A 305 -10.33 -5.37 21.65
N ASN A 306 -10.35 -5.16 20.34
CA ASN A 306 -9.44 -4.24 19.68
C ASN A 306 -9.72 -2.77 20.06
N LEU A 307 -10.98 -2.39 20.26
CA LEU A 307 -11.36 -1.07 20.77
C LEU A 307 -10.90 -0.87 22.21
N ILE A 308 -11.11 -1.85 23.09
CA ILE A 308 -10.63 -1.81 24.49
C ILE A 308 -9.13 -1.60 24.51
N LYS A 309 -8.39 -2.43 23.76
CA LYS A 309 -6.93 -2.35 23.65
C LYS A 309 -6.45 -0.99 23.14
N TRP A 310 -7.17 -0.42 22.17
CA TRP A 310 -6.83 0.89 21.61
C TRP A 310 -7.11 2.03 22.59
N ILE A 311 -8.26 2.02 23.27
CA ILE A 311 -8.69 3.10 24.17
C ILE A 311 -7.89 3.08 25.48
N GLU A 312 -7.52 1.89 25.99
CA GLU A 312 -6.77 1.73 27.24
C GLU A 312 -5.35 2.33 27.16
N ASP A 313 -4.65 2.10 26.05
CA ASP A 313 -3.32 2.68 25.82
C ASP A 313 -3.02 2.87 24.30
N PRO A 314 -3.45 4.00 23.72
CA PRO A 314 -3.19 4.30 22.31
C PRO A 314 -1.69 4.32 21.97
N GLN A 315 -0.83 4.75 22.90
CA GLN A 315 0.62 4.85 22.67
C GLN A 315 1.29 3.48 22.60
N ALA A 316 0.81 2.50 23.37
CA ALA A 316 1.29 1.12 23.29
C ALA A 316 0.94 0.46 21.94
N VAL A 317 -0.17 0.87 21.32
CA VAL A 317 -0.61 0.34 20.02
C VAL A 317 0.06 1.08 18.86
N LYS A 318 0.09 2.42 18.90
CA LYS A 318 0.70 3.29 17.88
C LYS A 318 1.54 4.40 18.54
N PRO A 319 2.85 4.20 18.74
CA PRO A 319 3.73 5.19 19.33
C PRO A 319 3.69 6.54 18.59
N GLY A 320 3.50 7.64 19.31
CA GLY A 320 3.38 8.97 18.73
C GLY A 320 2.00 9.30 18.16
N THR A 321 0.98 8.45 18.36
CA THR A 321 -0.41 8.80 18.05
C THR A 321 -0.85 10.05 18.81
N LEU A 322 -1.74 10.84 18.20
CA LEU A 322 -2.27 12.05 18.81
C LEU A 322 -3.55 11.82 19.63
N MET A 323 -4.09 10.59 19.62
CA MET A 323 -5.17 10.23 20.55
C MET A 323 -4.59 10.13 21.97
N PRO A 324 -5.04 10.97 22.91
CA PRO A 324 -4.55 10.91 24.28
C PRO A 324 -5.06 9.65 24.97
N LYS A 325 -4.37 9.25 26.04
CA LYS A 325 -4.94 8.31 27.00
C LYS A 325 -6.10 9.00 27.71
N VAL A 326 -7.26 8.36 27.71
CA VAL A 326 -8.46 8.85 28.39
C VAL A 326 -8.49 8.33 29.83
N ASP A 327 -8.92 9.17 30.77
CA ASP A 327 -9.04 8.81 32.18
C ASP A 327 -10.40 8.12 32.42
N LEU A 328 -10.45 6.83 32.10
CA LEU A 328 -11.65 5.98 32.19
C LEU A 328 -11.35 4.73 33.02
N THR A 329 -12.34 4.24 33.76
CA THR A 329 -12.26 2.90 34.38
C THR A 329 -12.36 1.80 33.33
N LYS A 330 -12.02 0.56 33.70
CA LYS A 330 -12.11 -0.58 32.77
C LYS A 330 -13.55 -0.82 32.32
N GLU A 331 -14.50 -0.74 33.25
CA GLU A 331 -15.93 -0.90 32.99
C GLU A 331 -16.46 0.16 32.02
N GLN A 332 -15.97 1.39 32.16
CA GLN A 332 -16.30 2.50 31.26
C GLN A 332 -15.73 2.29 29.85
N ILE A 333 -14.48 1.83 29.74
CA ILE A 333 -13.86 1.49 28.45
C ILE A 333 -14.62 0.35 27.77
N GLU A 334 -14.98 -0.69 28.52
CA GLU A 334 -15.77 -1.81 28.01
C GLU A 334 -17.13 -1.37 27.49
N ALA A 335 -17.86 -0.54 28.24
CA ALA A 335 -19.18 -0.04 27.84
C ALA A 335 -19.13 0.83 26.56
N ILE A 336 -18.13 1.72 26.44
CA ILE A 336 -17.92 2.50 25.21
C ILE A 336 -17.55 1.58 24.05
N SER A 337 -16.66 0.61 24.28
CA SER A 337 -16.19 -0.31 23.26
C SER A 337 -17.32 -1.22 22.76
N ASP A 338 -18.22 -1.65 23.64
CA ASP A 338 -19.44 -2.39 23.29
C ASP A 338 -20.35 -1.59 22.37
N TYR A 339 -20.64 -0.34 22.73
CA TYR A 339 -21.43 0.55 21.89
C TYR A 339 -20.79 0.75 20.52
N LEU A 340 -19.50 1.10 20.47
CA LEU A 340 -18.77 1.34 19.22
C LEU A 340 -18.69 0.08 18.35
N ALA A 341 -18.46 -1.10 18.95
CA ALA A 341 -18.48 -2.37 18.23
C ALA A 341 -19.86 -2.71 17.65
N GLY A 342 -20.93 -2.22 18.31
CA GLY A 342 -22.31 -2.30 17.83
C GLY A 342 -22.65 -1.35 16.68
N LEU A 343 -21.85 -0.31 16.43
CA LEU A 343 -22.05 0.64 15.32
C LEU A 343 -21.68 0.01 13.98
N LYS A 344 -22.51 -0.92 13.51
CA LYS A 344 -22.37 -1.59 12.22
C LYS A 344 -23.20 -0.88 11.16
N LEU A 345 -22.63 -0.78 9.96
CA LEU A 345 -23.36 -0.42 8.75
C LEU A 345 -23.70 -1.69 7.99
N GLU A 346 -24.97 -1.82 7.61
CA GLU A 346 -25.42 -2.84 6.68
C GLU A 346 -25.37 -2.26 5.26
N TYR A 347 -24.62 -2.90 4.37
CA TYR A 347 -24.49 -2.49 2.98
C TYR A 347 -24.15 -3.66 2.07
#